data_AF-A0A7V8FBE3-F1
#
_entry.id   AF-A0A7V8FBE3-F1
#
_cell.length_a   1.000
_cell.length_b   1.000
_cell.length_c   1.000
_cell.angle_alpha   90.00
_cell.angle_beta   90.00
_cell.angle_gamma   90.00
#
_symmetry.space_group_name_H-M   'P 1'
#
loop_
_entity.id
_entity.type
_entity.pdbx_description
1 polymer ?
#
loop_
_entity_poly.entity_id
_entity_poly.type
_entity_poly.pdbx_seq_one_letter_code
_entity_poly.pdbx_strand_id
1 'polypeptide(L)' 'MPVQNARHVNLRAILAQLEADGVAGYAEQAQYLGNITEGRLSAMDRGGAIDVMFAEHVEWVLHRRRGWMDELHSDDPLEA' A
#
# COMPACT_ATOMS: atom_id res chain seq x y z
N MET A 1 -4.70 -14.31 -8.77
CA MET A 1 -5.18 -13.29 -9.73
C MET A 1 -4.07 -12.27 -9.91
N PRO A 2 -3.72 -11.87 -11.14
CA PRO A 2 -2.61 -10.94 -11.41
C PRO A 2 -2.67 -9.63 -10.58
N VAL A 3 -3.88 -9.11 -10.36
CA VAL A 3 -4.14 -7.88 -9.60
C VAL A 3 -3.72 -7.98 -8.12
N GLN A 4 -3.98 -9.09 -7.43
CA GLN A 4 -3.59 -9.22 -6.02
C GLN A 4 -2.07 -9.26 -5.86
N ASN A 5 -1.37 -9.87 -6.82
CA ASN A 5 0.09 -9.86 -6.82
C ASN A 5 0.64 -8.42 -6.97
N ALA A 6 0.07 -7.63 -7.90
CA ALA A 6 0.43 -6.22 -8.04
C ALA A 6 0.20 -5.44 -6.75
N ARG A 7 -1.00 -5.57 -6.15
CA ARG A 7 -1.33 -4.90 -4.88
C ARG A 7 -0.38 -5.25 -3.74
N HIS A 8 0.05 -6.51 -3.63
CA HIS A 8 1.00 -6.93 -2.60
C HIS A 8 2.40 -6.37 -2.82
N VAL A 9 2.89 -6.42 -4.06
CA VAL A 9 4.20 -5.83 -4.43
C VAL A 9 4.20 -4.33 -4.12
N ASN A 10 3.15 -3.63 -4.56
CA ASN A 10 3.00 -2.20 -4.37
C ASN A 10 2.82 -1.82 -2.90
N LEU A 11 2.02 -2.58 -2.13
CA LEU A 11 1.88 -2.35 -0.69
C LEU A 11 3.23 -2.43 0.02
N ARG A 12 4.06 -3.44 -0.27
CA ARG A 12 5.38 -3.58 0.35
C ARG A 12 6.31 -2.42 0.01
N ALA A 13 6.29 -1.96 -1.23
CA ALA A 13 7.05 -0.79 -1.65
C ALA A 13 6.62 0.47 -0.88
N ILE A 14 5.30 0.66 -0.72
CA ILE A 14 4.74 1.77 0.06
C ILE A 14 5.18 1.70 1.52
N LEU A 15 5.05 0.54 2.17
CA LEU A 15 5.42 0.38 3.58
C LEU A 15 6.92 0.63 3.79
N ALA A 16 7.77 0.16 2.87
CA ALA A 16 9.20 0.43 2.91
C ALA A 16 9.52 1.92 2.73
N GLN A 17 8.81 2.61 1.84
CA GLN A 17 8.97 4.05 1.63
C GLN A 17 8.53 4.83 2.87
N LEU A 18 7.37 4.51 3.44
CA LEU A 18 6.88 5.14 4.67
C LEU A 18 7.87 4.95 5.83
N GLU A 19 8.46 3.77 5.96
CA GLU A 19 9.49 3.51 6.97
C GLU A 19 10.74 4.37 6.73
N ALA A 20 11.18 4.53 5.48
CA ALA A 20 12.29 5.42 5.13
C ALA A 20 11.99 6.90 5.43
N ASP A 21 10.72 7.31 5.32
CA ASP A 21 10.24 8.66 5.65
C ASP A 21 9.97 8.86 7.16
N GLY A 22 10.26 7.85 7.98
CA GLY A 22 10.13 7.90 9.45
C GLY A 22 8.74 7.52 9.98
N VAL A 23 7.83 7.04 9.13
CA VAL A 23 6.54 6.45 9.52
C VAL A 23 6.71 4.94 9.63
N ALA A 24 7.16 4.48 10.80
CA ALA A 24 7.69 3.14 10.99
C ALA A 24 6.73 2.23 11.77
N GLY A 25 6.57 1.01 11.28
CA GLY A 25 5.73 -0.01 11.90
C GLY A 25 4.25 0.15 11.55
N TYR A 26 3.54 -0.98 11.63
CA TYR A 26 2.17 -1.07 11.11
C TYR A 26 1.18 -0.12 11.81
N ALA A 27 1.39 0.25 13.08
CA ALA A 27 0.50 1.16 13.79
C ALA A 27 0.55 2.57 13.20
N GLU A 28 1.76 3.12 13.04
CA GLU A 28 1.98 4.46 12.46
C GLU A 28 1.62 4.47 10.97
N GLN A 29 1.98 3.42 10.24
CA GLN A 29 1.65 3.28 8.82
C GLN A 29 0.14 3.16 8.58
N ALA A 30 -0.59 2.44 9.44
CA ALA A 30 -2.05 2.38 9.37
C ALA A 30 -2.69 3.73 9.69
N GLN A 31 -2.12 4.49 10.63
CA GLN A 31 -2.57 5.84 10.94
C GLN A 31 -2.33 6.80 9.77
N TYR A 32 -1.15 6.72 9.13
CA TYR A 32 -0.80 7.54 7.97
C TYR A 32 -1.71 7.23 6.77
N LEU A 33 -1.86 5.94 6.44
CA LEU A 33 -2.73 5.51 5.35
C LEU A 33 -4.19 5.79 5.67
N GLY A 34 -4.59 5.78 6.94
CA GLY A 34 -5.96 6.04 7.37
C GLY A 34 -6.95 4.93 6.97
N ASN A 35 -8.12 4.93 7.60
CA ASN A 35 -9.21 3.96 7.34
C ASN A 35 -8.82 2.47 7.40
N ILE A 36 -7.70 2.13 8.04
CA ILE A 36 -7.25 0.76 8.26
C ILE A 36 -6.70 0.62 9.68
N THR A 37 -6.83 -0.57 10.26
CA THR A 37 -6.21 -0.90 11.56
C THR A 37 -4.85 -1.54 11.35
N GLU A 38 -3.96 -1.41 12.33
CA GLU A 38 -2.65 -2.09 12.37
C GLU A 38 -2.76 -3.57 11.99
N GLY A 39 -3.68 -4.30 12.64
CA GLY A 39 -3.85 -5.73 12.41
C GLY A 39 -4.30 -6.06 10.98
N ARG A 40 -5.13 -5.21 10.37
CA ARG A 40 -5.58 -5.41 8.98
C ARG A 40 -4.44 -5.10 7.99
N LEU A 41 -3.65 -4.07 8.26
CA LEU A 41 -2.48 -3.73 7.44
C LEU A 41 -1.43 -4.85 7.48
N SER A 42 -1.12 -5.35 8.69
CA SER A 42 -0.19 -6.48 8.86
C SER A 42 -0.69 -7.76 8.19
N ALA A 43 -1.99 -8.03 8.24
CA ALA A 43 -2.59 -9.17 7.55
C ALA A 43 -2.43 -9.06 6.03
N MET A 44 -2.64 -7.88 5.45
CA MET A 44 -2.46 -7.64 4.00
C MET A 44 -1.00 -7.81 3.57
N ASP A 45 -0.05 -7.25 4.31
CA ASP A 45 1.38 -7.38 4.03
C ASP A 45 1.86 -8.85 4.03
N ARG A 46 1.29 -9.66 4.93
CA ARG A 46 1.53 -11.11 5.04
C ARG A 46 0.79 -11.96 4.02
N GLY A 47 0.18 -11.35 3.01
CA GLY A 47 -0.48 -12.06 1.91
C GLY A 47 -2.01 -12.13 2.02
N GLY A 48 -2.60 -11.43 3.00
CA GLY A 48 -4.05 -11.25 3.09
C GLY A 48 -4.63 -10.51 1.89
N ALA A 49 -5.91 -10.72 1.59
CA ALA A 49 -6.57 -10.08 0.47
C ALA A 49 -6.58 -8.55 0.62
N ILE A 50 -6.22 -7.85 -0.46
CA ILE A 50 -6.31 -6.41 -0.55
C ILE A 50 -7.55 -6.07 -1.39
N ASP A 51 -8.60 -5.59 -0.73
CA ASP A 51 -9.84 -5.22 -1.42
C ASP A 51 -9.68 -3.93 -2.24
N VAL A 52 -10.59 -3.75 -3.20
CA VAL A 52 -10.56 -2.61 -4.13
C VAL A 52 -10.69 -1.28 -3.39
N MET A 53 -11.51 -1.22 -2.34
CA MET A 53 -11.76 0.02 -1.60
C MET A 53 -10.51 0.50 -0.87
N PHE A 54 -9.75 -0.43 -0.26
CA PHE A 54 -8.46 -0.09 0.35
C PHE A 54 -7.43 0.31 -0.72
N ALA A 55 -7.36 -0.40 -1.84
CA ALA A 55 -6.44 -0.06 -2.93
C ALA A 55 -6.69 1.37 -3.46
N GLU A 56 -7.94 1.71 -3.78
CA GLU A 56 -8.32 3.05 -4.25
C GLU A 56 -8.09 4.14 -3.17
N HIS A 57 -8.27 3.80 -1.89
CA HIS A 57 -7.97 4.71 -0.79
C HIS A 57 -6.48 5.02 -0.68
N VAL A 58 -5.62 4.00 -0.77
CA VAL A 58 -4.15 4.18 -0.78
C VAL A 58 -3.72 5.05 -1.98
N GLU A 59 -4.29 4.82 -3.15
CA GLU A 59 -4.04 5.66 -4.34
C GLU A 59 -4.37 7.13 -4.07
N TRP A 60 -5.50 7.40 -3.43
CA TRP A 60 -5.91 8.76 -3.06
C TRP A 60 -4.95 9.40 -2.04
N VAL A 61 -4.59 8.69 -0.97
CA VAL A 61 -3.67 9.20 0.08
C VAL A 61 -2.30 9.56 -0.51
N LEU A 62 -1.78 8.72 -1.40
CA LEU A 62 -0.46 8.88 -2.00
C LEU A 62 -0.50 9.71 -3.30
N HIS A 63 -1.62 10.34 -3.63
CA HIS A 63 -1.81 11.14 -4.84
C HIS A 63 -1.42 10.40 -6.14
N ARG A 64 -1.67 9.09 -6.18
CA ARG A 64 -1.43 8.24 -7.36
C ARG A 64 -2.66 8.18 -8.26
N ARG A 65 -2.45 7.84 -9.53
CA ARG A 65 -3.55 7.63 -10.48
C ARG A 65 -4.45 6.47 -10.02
N ARG A 66 -5.71 6.53 -10.41
CA ARG A 66 -6.63 5.40 -10.21
C ARG A 66 -6.09 4.13 -10.88
N GLY A 67 -6.14 3.01 -10.17
CA GLY A 67 -5.66 1.71 -10.63
C GLY A 67 -4.14 1.53 -10.52
N TRP A 68 -3.41 2.49 -9.95
CA TRP A 68 -1.97 2.33 -9.70
C TRP A 68 -1.69 1.10 -8.82
N MET A 69 -2.49 0.80 -7.80
CA MET A 69 -2.29 -0.40 -6.97
C MET A 69 -2.51 -1.71 -7.74
N ASP A 70 -3.17 -1.69 -8.90
CA ASP A 70 -3.60 -2.87 -9.65
C ASP A 70 -2.61 -3.32 -10.73
N GLU A 71 -1.57 -2.52 -10.99
CA GLU A 71 -0.56 -2.75 -12.01
C GLU A 71 0.83 -2.86 -11.38
N LEU A 72 1.72 -3.65 -11.99
CA LEU A 72 3.11 -3.72 -11.57
C LEU A 72 3.89 -2.57 -12.23
N HIS A 73 4.64 -1.84 -11.41
CA HIS A 73 5.49 -0.74 -11.85
C HIS A 73 6.94 -1.18 -11.75
N SER A 74 7.40 -1.96 -12.72
CA SER A 74 8.78 -2.45 -12.75
C SER A 74 9.83 -1.32 -12.85
N ASP A 75 9.41 -0.10 -13.23
CA ASP A 75 10.31 1.03 -13.52
C ASP A 75 9.78 2.40 -13.03
N ASP A 76 8.74 2.46 -12.20
CA ASP A 76 8.20 3.72 -11.67
C ASP A 76 8.48 3.74 -10.15
N PRO A 77 9.54 4.43 -9.69
CA PRO A 77 9.76 4.63 -8.26
C PRO A 77 8.51 5.28 -7.66
N LEU A 78 8.28 5.08 -6.36
CA LEU A 78 7.46 6.01 -5.59
C LEU A 78 8.21 7.35 -5.57
N GLU A 79 8.23 8.08 -6.69
CA GLU A 79 8.86 9.40 -6.72
C GLU A 79 8.05 10.33 -5.79
N ALA A 80 8.83 11.05 -4.98
CA ALA A 80 8.43 11.90 -3.87
C ALA A 80 7.69 13.18 -4.31
#